data_AF-A0A959Y2P6-F1
#
_entry.id   AF-A0A959Y2P6-F1
#
_cell.length_a   1.000
_cell.length_b   1.000
_cell.length_c   1.000
_cell.angle_alpha   90.00
_cell.angle_beta   90.00
_cell.angle_gamma   90.00
#
_symmetry.space_group_name_H-M   'P 1'
#
loop_
_entity.id
_entity.type
_entity.pdbx_description
1 polymer ?
#
loop_
_entity_poly.entity_id
_entity_poly.type
_entity_poly.pdbx_seq_one_letter_code
_entity_poly.pdbx_strand_id
1 'polypeptide(L)'
;MAGPAIPLHQLPGGSSVPTRVERILPTVQDVRNDVHRHAYHEVFLFRNGSGSHMIDLHSWPVSAPAVHVVAPGQVHRLERSA
;
A
#
# COMPACT_ATOMS: atom_id res chain seq x y z
N MET A 1 12.90 9.53 -24.83
CA MET A 1 13.48 8.88 -23.64
C MET A 1 12.32 8.46 -22.76
N ALA A 2 12.10 7.16 -22.55
CA ALA A 2 11.11 6.70 -21.58
C ALA A 2 11.62 7.06 -20.16
N GLY A 3 10.77 7.66 -19.33
CA GLY A 3 11.11 7.93 -17.92
C GLY A 3 11.35 6.64 -17.13
N PRO A 4 11.83 6.73 -15.88
CA PRO A 4 11.99 5.56 -15.02
C PRO A 4 10.65 4.84 -14.84
N ALA A 5 10.66 3.51 -14.96
CA ALA A 5 9.46 2.69 -14.80
C ALA A 5 9.08 2.58 -13.32
N ILE A 6 7.79 2.72 -13.02
CA ILE A 6 7.25 2.48 -11.68
C ILE A 6 7.27 0.97 -11.41
N PRO A 7 7.90 0.49 -10.31
CA PRO A 7 8.00 -0.93 -9.99
C PRO A 7 6.62 -1.61 -9.97
N LEU A 8 6.55 -2.81 -10.56
CA LEU A 8 5.37 -3.67 -10.56
C LEU A 8 5.64 -4.96 -9.77
N HIS A 9 4.85 -5.20 -8.75
CA HIS A 9 4.92 -6.40 -7.91
C HIS A 9 3.84 -7.42 -8.27
N GLN A 10 4.17 -8.70 -8.14
CA GLN A 10 3.28 -9.83 -8.38
C GLN A 10 3.20 -10.71 -7.13
N LEU A 11 2.08 -11.41 -6.92
CA LEU A 11 1.99 -12.42 -5.89
C LEU A 11 2.86 -13.63 -6.27
N PRO A 12 3.63 -14.19 -5.32
CA PRO A 12 4.32 -15.44 -5.54
C PRO A 12 3.33 -16.55 -5.91
N GLY A 13 3.65 -17.34 -6.94
CA GLY A 13 2.89 -18.54 -7.28
C GLY A 13 1.55 -18.33 -8.01
N GLY A 14 1.22 -17.13 -8.47
CA GLY A 14 0.04 -16.91 -9.33
C GLY A 14 -1.28 -17.31 -8.68
N SER A 15 -1.52 -16.84 -7.44
CA SER A 15 -2.72 -17.13 -6.65
C SER A 15 -4.01 -16.99 -7.45
N SER A 16 -4.94 -17.95 -7.32
CA SER A 16 -6.28 -17.90 -7.90
C SER A 16 -7.14 -16.76 -7.33
N VAL A 17 -6.76 -16.26 -6.14
CA VAL A 17 -7.31 -15.04 -5.54
C VAL A 17 -6.20 -13.98 -5.53
N PRO A 18 -6.22 -13.00 -6.44
CA PRO A 18 -5.18 -11.98 -6.55
C PRO A 18 -5.39 -10.91 -5.47
N THR A 19 -5.29 -11.31 -4.20
CA THR A 19 -5.48 -10.42 -3.05
C THR A 19 -4.44 -10.69 -1.96
N ARG A 20 -3.78 -9.64 -1.49
CA ARG A 20 -2.93 -9.63 -0.30
C ARG A 20 -3.63 -8.86 0.81
N VAL A 21 -3.60 -9.38 2.03
CA VAL A 21 -4.09 -8.67 3.21
C VAL A 21 -2.90 -8.40 4.11
N GLU A 22 -2.62 -7.13 4.37
CA GLU A 22 -1.58 -6.68 5.27
C GLU A 22 -2.19 -6.17 6.57
N ARG A 23 -1.85 -6.83 7.68
CA ARG A 23 -2.14 -6.30 9.00
C ARG A 23 -1.02 -5.36 9.41
N ILE A 24 -1.39 -4.11 9.62
CA ILE A 24 -0.45 -3.06 9.95
C ILE A 24 -0.33 -2.94 11.47
N LEU A 25 0.92 -2.99 11.96
CA LEU A 25 1.24 -3.04 13.38
C LEU A 25 1.98 -1.76 13.80
N PRO A 26 1.70 -1.22 15.01
CA PRO A 26 2.44 -0.07 15.55
C PRO A 26 3.95 -0.25 15.49
N THR A 27 4.64 0.81 15.06
CA THR A 27 6.09 0.89 15.05
C THR A 27 6.53 2.08 15.91
N VAL A 28 7.75 2.01 16.45
CA VAL A 28 8.32 3.14 17.23
C VAL A 28 8.79 4.26 16.30
N GLN A 29 9.15 3.91 15.06
CA GLN A 29 9.61 4.82 14.02
C GLN A 29 8.66 4.78 12.85
N ASP A 30 8.55 5.90 12.15
CA ASP A 30 7.74 5.98 10.94
C ASP A 30 8.30 5.05 9.85
N VAL A 31 7.39 4.31 9.21
CA VAL A 31 7.67 3.42 8.09
C VAL A 31 7.23 4.10 6.81
N ARG A 32 8.11 4.09 5.81
CA ARG A 32 7.83 4.58 4.46
C ARG A 32 8.31 3.56 3.44
N ASN A 33 7.43 3.20 2.51
CA ASN A 33 7.81 2.39 1.35
C ASN A 33 8.16 3.27 0.13
N ASP A 34 8.75 2.64 -0.88
CA ASP A 34 8.95 3.26 -2.19
C ASP A 34 7.64 3.34 -2.96
N VAL A 35 7.60 4.20 -4.00
CA VAL A 35 6.45 4.27 -4.92
C VAL A 35 6.43 3.03 -5.81
N HIS A 36 5.30 2.32 -5.83
CA HIS A 36 5.15 1.12 -6.66
C HIS A 36 3.67 0.85 -7.01
N ARG A 37 3.43 -0.22 -7.76
CA ARG A 37 2.10 -0.75 -8.09
C ARG A 37 2.12 -2.27 -8.08
N HIS A 38 0.94 -2.88 -8.06
CA HIS A 38 0.75 -4.33 -7.97
C HIS A 38 -0.14 -4.87 -9.09
N ALA A 39 0.00 -6.14 -9.43
CA ALA A 39 -0.93 -6.87 -10.30
C ALA A 39 -2.10 -7.52 -9.53
N TYR A 40 -2.25 -7.18 -8.25
CA TYR A 40 -3.22 -7.78 -7.31
C TYR A 40 -3.85 -6.69 -6.43
N HIS A 41 -4.97 -7.01 -5.78
CA HIS A 41 -5.58 -6.16 -4.77
C HIS A 41 -4.80 -6.25 -3.47
N GLU A 42 -4.55 -5.13 -2.82
CA GLU A 42 -3.93 -5.11 -1.50
C GLU A 42 -4.83 -4.41 -0.49
N VAL A 43 -5.13 -5.10 0.61
CA VAL A 43 -5.99 -4.62 1.69
C VAL A 43 -5.14 -4.36 2.91
N PHE A 44 -5.11 -3.10 3.36
CA PHE A 44 -4.36 -2.65 4.53
C PHE A 44 -5.31 -2.49 5.71
N LEU A 45 -5.02 -3.18 6.81
CA LEU A 45 -5.79 -3.11 8.05
C LEU A 45 -5.03 -2.30 9.09
N PHE A 46 -5.44 -1.05 9.32
CA PHE A 46 -4.86 -0.16 10.33
C PHE A 46 -5.70 -0.22 11.61
N ARG A 47 -5.15 -0.77 12.68
CA ARG A 47 -5.83 -0.82 13.99
C ARG A 47 -5.46 0.36 14.90
N ASN A 48 -4.26 0.91 14.73
CA ASN A 48 -3.71 2.03 15.49
C ASN A 48 -2.81 2.85 14.55
N GLY A 49 -2.28 3.97 15.04
CA GLY A 49 -1.35 4.82 14.32
C GLY A 49 -2.03 5.80 13.37
N SER A 50 -1.18 6.55 12.68
CA SER A 50 -1.55 7.60 11.74
C SER A 50 -0.60 7.60 10.55
N GLY A 51 -0.92 8.36 9.52
CA GLY A 51 -0.06 8.45 8.33
C GLY A 51 -0.76 8.99 7.11
N SER A 52 -0.17 8.74 5.95
CA SER A 52 -0.72 9.04 4.64
C SER A 52 -0.51 7.87 3.68
N HIS A 53 -1.56 7.54 2.94
CA HIS A 53 -1.53 6.58 1.85
C HIS A 53 -1.84 7.31 0.55
N MET A 54 -0.81 7.61 -0.23
CA MET A 54 -0.97 8.12 -1.58
C MET A 54 -1.42 6.99 -2.49
N ILE A 55 -2.53 7.16 -3.22
CA ILE A 55 -3.05 6.23 -4.23
C ILE A 55 -3.41 7.06 -5.46
N ASP A 56 -2.79 6.76 -6.60
CA ASP A 56 -2.93 7.49 -7.87
C ASP A 56 -2.81 9.01 -7.70
N LEU A 57 -1.75 9.43 -6.99
CA LEU A 57 -1.42 10.82 -6.66
C LEU A 57 -2.42 11.51 -5.72
N HIS A 58 -3.47 10.83 -5.26
CA HIS A 58 -4.34 11.32 -4.20
C HIS A 58 -3.86 10.85 -2.82
N SER A 59 -3.68 11.79 -1.89
CA SER A 59 -3.21 11.50 -0.54
C SER A 59 -4.38 11.25 0.41
N TRP A 60 -4.55 10.01 0.85
CA TRP A 60 -5.56 9.63 1.84
C TRP A 60 -4.95 9.58 3.25
N PRO A 61 -5.48 10.30 4.24
CA PRO A 61 -4.98 10.20 5.61
C PRO A 61 -5.29 8.82 6.19
N VAL A 62 -4.31 8.23 6.86
CA VAL A 62 -4.54 7.06 7.73
C VAL A 62 -4.97 7.59 9.09
N SER A 63 -6.24 7.41 9.43
CA SER A 63 -6.80 7.70 10.75
C SER A 63 -7.38 6.41 11.31
N ALA A 64 -6.58 5.68 12.09
CA ALA A 64 -7.00 4.39 12.60
C ALA A 64 -8.17 4.51 13.61
N PRO A 65 -9.13 3.56 13.63
CA PRO A 65 -9.16 2.35 12.80
C PRO A 65 -9.61 2.61 11.36
N ALA A 66 -8.90 2.05 10.39
CA ALA A 66 -9.18 2.25 8.97
C ALA A 66 -8.81 1.02 8.12
N VAL A 67 -9.49 0.90 6.98
CA VAL A 67 -9.14 -0.05 5.92
C VAL A 67 -8.89 0.72 4.65
N HIS A 68 -7.71 0.55 4.06
CA HIS A 68 -7.39 1.11 2.75
C HIS A 68 -7.25 -0.05 1.76
N VAL A 69 -7.72 0.14 0.53
CA VAL A 69 -7.64 -0.85 -0.54
C VAL A 69 -6.93 -0.23 -1.72
N VAL A 70 -5.96 -0.96 -2.27
CA VAL A 70 -5.25 -0.61 -3.51
C VAL A 70 -5.61 -1.65 -4.55
N ALA A 71 -6.22 -1.22 -5.64
CA ALA A 71 -6.58 -2.10 -6.76
C ALA A 71 -5.36 -2.37 -7.67
N PRO A 72 -5.39 -3.46 -8.47
CA PRO A 72 -4.35 -3.74 -9.45
C PRO A 72 -4.07 -2.54 -10.37
N GLY A 73 -2.79 -2.26 -10.58
CA GLY A 73 -2.32 -1.18 -11.46
C GLY A 73 -2.23 0.19 -10.80
N GLN A 74 -2.91 0.43 -9.67
CA GLN A 74 -2.83 1.70 -8.95
C GLN A 74 -1.42 1.91 -8.40
N VAL A 75 -0.93 3.14 -8.52
CA VAL A 75 0.36 3.55 -7.99
C VAL A 75 0.17 4.05 -6.57
N HIS A 76 0.90 3.51 -5.61
CA HIS A 76 0.75 3.91 -4.22
C HIS A 76 2.07 4.07 -3.47
N ARG A 77 2.00 4.83 -2.37
CA ARG A 77 3.05 4.98 -1.36
C ARG A 77 2.38 5.18 0.00
N LEU A 78 2.86 4.47 0.99
CA LEU A 78 2.36 4.49 2.36
C LEU A 78 3.47 5.00 3.29
N GLU A 79 3.14 6.04 4.04
CA GLU A 79 3.93 6.63 5.11
C GLU A 79 3.11 6.55 6.40
N ARG A 80 3.61 5.91 7.46
CA ARG A 80 2.79 5.59 8.65
C ARG A 80 3.62 5.45 9.93
N SER A 81 2.97 5.67 11.07
CA SER A 81 3.52 5.44 12.42
C SER A 81 3.11 4.08 13.04
N ALA A 82 2.42 3.27 12.28
CA ALA A 82 2.09 1.87 12.54
C ALA A 82 2.06 1.21 11.18
#